data_AF-A0A4P9UPF3-F1
#
_entry.id   AF-A0A4P9UPF3-F1
#
_cell.length_a   1.000
_cell.length_b   1.000
_cell.length_c   1.000
_cell.angle_alpha   90.00
_cell.angle_beta   90.00
_cell.angle_gamma   90.00
#
_symmetry.space_group_name_H-M   'P 1'
#
loop_
_entity.id
_entity.type
_entity.pdbx_description
1 polymer ?
#
loop_
_entity_poly.entity_id
_entity_poly.type
_entity_poly.pdbx_seq_one_letter_code
_entity_poly.pdbx_strand_id
1 'polypeptide(L)'
;MNKEDLDEKIRANFAELVIDKALVRRLKIRENRAIPSFVEEWLIARFQEPEKTDSEIYQAITGFMSKHLPTKTEKDKLKRLLQRGESLVLLDRFEVQIDIKNNKQRVTIPSLDETQASVTHEVLDNNESLLEGGQWGAGRLILRDDGKDKKVIELIEFNPMQSGKVNLQQLIKARQQFTTQEWIAFILRAMGYEPCTYSDNEQTNLILRLLPMLQNNLNMMELAPKGTGKSFIFSNLSRYVYLNSGGGLTPAQLFKNLNTKVVGLLAKNDVLVLDEGQSISFKGADDIQAKFKDYLESGHYTIGGDKITSDCGLMILANIDLYESKPRRTDYIRHLPEMFHESALLDRFHGFIAGWEIPRFVTGNAAQGLGMKADVFGEYLHQLRTVSTTEFPFGQCPIFSKDSDIRDVKAVTRLATALSKLLLINPDHSDYEAYVLTPAKELRQRVRSQLAELDPHEFASELKVYV
;
A
#
# COMPACT_ATOMS: atom_id res chain seq x y z
N MET A 1 -23.32 -6.51 -16.15
CA MET A 1 -23.06 -7.21 -14.87
C MET A 1 -24.22 -6.93 -13.92
N ASN A 2 -24.88 -7.96 -13.38
CA ASN A 2 -25.91 -7.78 -12.36
C ASN A 2 -25.24 -7.59 -10.99
N LYS A 3 -25.59 -6.53 -10.25
CA LYS A 3 -24.97 -6.22 -8.95
C LYS A 3 -25.31 -7.24 -7.88
N GLU A 4 -26.53 -7.78 -7.90
CA GLU A 4 -27.01 -8.75 -6.94
C GLU A 4 -26.27 -10.09 -7.10
N ASP A 5 -26.10 -10.54 -8.35
CA ASP A 5 -25.31 -11.75 -8.67
C ASP A 5 -23.85 -11.63 -8.22
N LEU A 6 -23.23 -10.47 -8.44
CA LEU A 6 -21.86 -10.22 -7.96
C LEU A 6 -21.78 -10.27 -6.42
N ASP A 7 -22.73 -9.66 -5.71
CA ASP A 7 -22.77 -9.69 -4.24
C ASP A 7 -22.98 -11.10 -3.70
N GLU A 8 -23.83 -11.91 -4.33
CA GLU A 8 -24.03 -13.32 -3.97
C GLU A 8 -22.74 -14.14 -4.14
N LYS A 9 -22.06 -14.02 -5.29
CA LYS A 9 -20.77 -14.69 -5.53
C LYS A 9 -19.71 -14.26 -4.51
N ILE A 10 -19.60 -12.96 -4.23
CA ILE A 10 -18.64 -12.43 -3.25
C ILE A 10 -18.92 -13.01 -1.86
N ARG A 11 -20.19 -12.98 -1.42
CA ARG A 11 -20.60 -13.48 -0.10
C ARG A 11 -20.32 -14.98 0.04
N ALA A 12 -20.66 -15.77 -0.99
CA ALA A 12 -20.47 -17.22 -0.98
C ALA A 12 -18.99 -17.65 -0.88
N ASN A 13 -18.07 -16.87 -1.46
CA ASN A 13 -16.65 -17.23 -1.53
C ASN A 13 -15.79 -16.62 -0.40
N PHE A 14 -16.18 -15.47 0.16
CA PHE A 14 -15.34 -14.72 1.10
C PHE A 14 -15.96 -14.48 2.48
N ALA A 15 -17.28 -14.67 2.65
CA ALA A 15 -17.99 -14.61 3.93
C ALA A 15 -17.58 -13.43 4.85
N GLU A 16 -16.83 -13.70 5.92
CA GLU A 16 -16.40 -12.73 6.93
C GLU A 16 -15.30 -11.76 6.46
N LEU A 17 -14.66 -12.03 5.32
CA LEU A 17 -13.57 -11.22 4.76
C LEU A 17 -14.06 -10.00 3.96
N VAL A 18 -15.37 -9.90 3.76
CA VAL A 18 -16.01 -8.81 2.99
C VAL A 18 -16.88 -7.94 3.89
N ILE A 19 -17.16 -6.73 3.42
CA ILE A 19 -17.98 -5.74 4.12
C ILE A 19 -18.83 -4.97 3.12
N ASP A 20 -19.99 -4.49 3.54
CA ASP A 20 -20.79 -3.56 2.76
C ASP A 20 -20.10 -2.18 2.71
N LYS A 21 -19.50 -1.85 1.57
CA LYS A 21 -18.80 -0.58 1.35
C LYS A 21 -19.76 0.61 1.37
N ALA A 22 -21.04 0.40 1.07
CA ALA A 22 -22.04 1.46 1.18
C ALA A 22 -22.32 1.79 2.65
N LEU A 23 -22.41 0.79 3.53
CA LEU A 23 -22.56 0.98 4.97
C LEU A 23 -21.38 1.76 5.56
N VAL A 24 -20.15 1.38 5.21
CA VAL A 24 -18.92 2.09 5.65
C VAL A 24 -19.00 3.58 5.32
N ARG A 25 -19.38 3.90 4.07
CA ARG A 25 -19.53 5.29 3.63
C ARG A 25 -20.69 6.02 4.30
N ARG A 26 -21.81 5.36 4.62
CA ARG A 26 -22.95 5.99 5.31
C ARG A 26 -22.60 6.38 6.74
N LEU A 27 -21.83 5.54 7.44
CA LEU A 27 -21.46 5.75 8.84
C LEU A 27 -20.42 6.88 9.03
N LYS A 28 -19.56 7.14 8.03
CA LYS A 28 -18.63 8.29 8.01
C LYS A 28 -17.79 8.43 9.28
N ILE A 29 -17.33 7.33 9.87
CA ILE A 29 -16.67 7.32 11.19
C ILE A 29 -15.40 8.19 11.17
N ARG A 30 -14.69 8.20 10.03
CA ARG A 30 -13.45 8.96 9.84
C ARG A 30 -13.61 10.47 9.77
N GLU A 31 -14.81 11.01 9.56
CA GLU A 31 -15.01 12.48 9.53
C GLU A 31 -14.71 13.12 10.90
N ASN A 32 -14.85 12.37 11.99
CA ASN A 32 -14.70 12.88 13.36
C ASN A 32 -13.38 12.52 14.04
N ARG A 33 -12.65 11.52 13.52
CA ARG A 33 -11.41 11.00 14.13
C ARG A 33 -10.46 10.50 13.05
N ALA A 34 -9.18 10.88 13.15
CA ALA A 34 -8.15 10.44 12.21
C ALA A 34 -7.74 8.99 12.48
N ILE A 35 -8.43 8.04 11.86
CA ILE A 35 -8.07 6.61 11.83
C ILE A 35 -7.82 6.12 10.40
N PRO A 36 -7.00 5.07 10.20
CA PRO A 36 -6.89 4.39 8.92
C PRO A 36 -8.22 3.75 8.47
N SER A 37 -8.44 3.59 7.17
CA SER A 37 -9.68 2.99 6.63
C SER A 37 -9.91 1.55 7.11
N PHE A 38 -8.85 0.74 7.18
CA PHE A 38 -8.99 -0.63 7.66
C PHE A 38 -9.43 -0.71 9.13
N VAL A 39 -9.06 0.28 9.96
CA VAL A 39 -9.53 0.37 11.36
C VAL A 39 -11.02 0.71 11.40
N GLU A 40 -11.48 1.61 10.53
CA GLU A 40 -12.90 1.91 10.38
C GLU A 40 -13.70 0.67 9.97
N GLU A 41 -13.24 -0.06 8.95
CA GLU A 41 -13.91 -1.27 8.48
C GLU A 41 -13.93 -2.37 9.55
N TRP A 42 -12.84 -2.53 10.31
CA TRP A 42 -12.78 -3.45 11.45
C TRP A 42 -13.77 -3.07 12.55
N LEU A 43 -13.87 -1.79 12.91
CA LEU A 43 -14.82 -1.30 13.92
C LEU A 43 -16.26 -1.57 13.47
N ILE A 44 -16.58 -1.27 12.21
CA ILE A 44 -17.92 -1.51 11.68
C ILE A 44 -18.22 -3.01 11.70
N ALA A 45 -17.32 -3.85 11.19
CA ALA A 45 -17.51 -5.30 11.22
C ALA A 45 -17.70 -5.87 12.64
N ARG A 46 -17.06 -5.27 13.65
CA ARG A 46 -17.18 -5.69 15.05
C ARG A 46 -18.51 -5.31 15.69
N PHE A 47 -19.03 -4.12 15.38
CA PHE A 47 -20.25 -3.58 16.01
C PHE A 47 -21.52 -3.77 15.18
N GLN A 48 -21.38 -4.21 13.94
CA GLN A 48 -22.49 -4.53 13.05
C GLN A 48 -23.19 -5.81 13.53
N GLU A 49 -24.50 -5.68 13.76
CA GLU A 49 -25.39 -6.80 14.07
C GLU A 49 -26.67 -6.66 13.24
N PRO A 50 -27.32 -7.76 12.82
CA PRO A 50 -28.50 -7.71 11.95
C PRO A 50 -29.66 -6.87 12.48
N GLU A 51 -29.78 -6.74 13.81
CA GLU A 51 -30.87 -6.03 14.47
C GLU A 51 -30.59 -4.54 14.70
N LYS A 52 -29.34 -4.09 14.52
CA LYS A 52 -28.93 -2.71 14.81
C LYS A 52 -29.14 -1.80 13.61
N THR A 53 -29.69 -0.61 13.87
CA THR A 53 -29.77 0.48 12.91
C THR A 53 -28.40 1.14 12.69
N ASP A 54 -28.21 1.81 11.54
CA ASP A 54 -26.99 2.59 11.25
C ASP A 54 -26.66 3.59 12.39
N SER A 55 -27.67 4.19 13.03
CA SER A 55 -27.49 5.11 14.15
C SER A 55 -26.94 4.43 15.41
N GLU A 56 -27.44 3.24 15.75
CA GLU A 56 -26.98 2.47 16.91
C GLU A 56 -25.55 1.97 16.72
N ILE A 57 -25.21 1.52 15.51
CA ILE A 57 -23.84 1.13 15.14
C ILE A 57 -22.91 2.34 15.28
N TYR A 58 -23.30 3.49 14.73
CA TYR A 58 -22.52 4.72 14.82
C TYR A 58 -22.28 5.15 16.27
N GLN A 59 -23.31 5.12 17.12
CA GLN A 59 -23.20 5.48 18.53
C GLN A 59 -22.30 4.50 19.29
N ALA A 60 -22.42 3.20 19.04
CA ALA A 60 -21.57 2.18 19.66
C ALA A 60 -20.10 2.37 19.30
N ILE A 61 -19.80 2.60 18.02
CA ILE A 61 -18.43 2.84 17.54
C ILE A 61 -17.87 4.15 18.14
N THR A 62 -18.63 5.24 18.09
CA THR A 62 -18.21 6.53 18.63
C THR A 62 -17.99 6.45 20.15
N GLY A 63 -18.86 5.73 20.86
CA GLY A 63 -18.71 5.45 22.30
C GLY A 63 -17.47 4.63 22.61
N PHE A 64 -17.14 3.63 21.79
CA PHE A 64 -15.92 2.84 21.93
C PHE A 64 -14.67 3.67 21.64
N MET A 65 -14.65 4.43 20.54
CA MET A 65 -13.52 5.28 20.17
C MET A 65 -13.27 6.40 21.17
N SER A 66 -14.30 7.04 21.70
CA SER A 66 -14.13 8.10 22.72
C SER A 66 -13.48 7.59 24.01
N LYS A 67 -13.65 6.30 24.33
CA LYS A 67 -13.04 5.67 25.51
C LYS A 67 -11.62 5.15 25.25
N HIS A 68 -11.38 4.62 24.06
CA HIS A 68 -10.16 3.84 23.78
C HIS A 68 -9.24 4.45 22.72
N LEU A 69 -9.69 5.41 21.90
CA LEU A 69 -8.87 6.08 20.90
C LEU A 69 -8.44 7.46 21.42
N PRO A 70 -7.25 7.57 22.01
CA PRO A 70 -6.79 8.81 22.62
C PRO A 70 -6.44 9.88 21.58
N THR A 71 -6.64 11.14 21.94
CA THR A 71 -6.01 12.26 21.21
C THR A 71 -4.60 12.53 21.77
N LYS A 72 -3.73 13.15 20.95
CA LYS A 72 -2.38 13.54 21.41
C LYS A 72 -2.39 14.43 22.67
N THR A 73 -3.46 15.21 22.86
CA THR A 73 -3.64 16.09 24.03
C THR A 73 -4.00 15.33 25.31
N GLU A 74 -4.41 14.07 25.23
CA GLU A 74 -4.82 13.25 26.38
C GLU A 74 -3.67 12.44 26.98
N LYS A 75 -2.51 12.41 26.32
CA LYS A 75 -1.30 11.67 26.74
C LYS A 75 -1.01 11.78 28.24
N ASP A 76 -0.91 12.98 28.78
CA ASP A 76 -0.53 13.17 30.20
C ASP A 76 -1.64 12.72 31.16
N LYS A 77 -2.91 12.80 30.74
CA LYS A 77 -4.04 12.26 31.52
C LYS A 77 -3.95 10.74 31.59
N LEU A 78 -3.67 10.08 30.47
CA LEU A 78 -3.51 8.63 30.40
C LEU A 78 -2.30 8.16 31.21
N LYS A 79 -1.15 8.84 31.08
CA LYS A 79 0.02 8.54 31.93
C LYS A 79 -0.29 8.70 33.41
N ARG A 80 -1.11 9.68 33.80
CA ARG A 80 -1.56 9.85 35.19
C ARG A 80 -2.46 8.71 35.69
N LEU A 81 -3.32 8.14 34.84
CA LEU A 81 -4.13 6.97 35.19
C LEU A 81 -3.23 5.74 35.42
N LEU A 82 -2.25 5.51 34.54
CA LEU A 82 -1.25 4.45 34.73
C LEU A 82 -0.45 4.65 36.03
N GLN A 83 -0.06 5.88 36.35
CA GLN A 83 0.62 6.22 37.62
C GLN A 83 -0.21 5.91 38.86
N ARG A 84 -1.54 5.95 38.76
CA ARG A 84 -2.47 5.58 39.84
C ARG A 84 -2.67 4.07 39.96
N GLY A 85 -2.02 3.27 39.10
CA GLY A 85 -2.16 1.81 39.08
C GLY A 85 -3.36 1.32 38.27
N GLU A 86 -4.02 2.19 37.50
CA GLU A 86 -5.12 1.80 36.63
C GLU A 86 -4.59 1.08 35.38
N SER A 87 -5.34 0.09 34.90
CA SER A 87 -5.08 -0.53 33.60
C SER A 87 -5.80 0.23 32.50
N LEU A 88 -5.12 0.53 31.41
CA LEU A 88 -5.68 1.25 30.27
C LEU A 88 -5.78 0.35 29.05
N VAL A 89 -6.88 0.44 28.32
CA VAL A 89 -7.01 -0.19 27.00
C VAL A 89 -7.02 0.91 25.96
N LEU A 90 -6.02 0.91 25.06
CA LEU A 90 -5.85 1.91 24.02
C LEU A 90 -5.88 1.27 22.64
N LEU A 91 -6.53 1.96 21.69
CA LEU A 91 -6.42 1.67 20.26
C LEU A 91 -5.25 2.48 19.73
N ASP A 92 -4.19 1.80 19.31
CA ASP A 92 -3.00 2.44 18.78
C ASP A 92 -2.26 1.47 17.84
N ARG A 93 -1.24 1.99 17.16
CA ARG A 93 -0.25 1.16 16.46
C ARG A 93 0.89 0.82 17.42
N PHE A 94 1.08 -0.46 17.68
CA PHE A 94 2.16 -0.96 18.54
C PHE A 94 3.27 -1.57 17.67
N GLU A 95 4.51 -1.14 17.89
CA GLU A 95 5.69 -1.69 17.20
C GLU A 95 6.71 -2.17 18.24
N VAL A 96 7.20 -3.39 18.09
CA VAL A 96 8.17 -4.00 19.01
C VAL A 96 9.53 -4.08 18.34
N GLN A 97 10.57 -3.67 19.07
CA GLN A 97 11.97 -3.81 18.69
C GLN A 97 12.73 -4.60 19.74
N ILE A 98 13.56 -5.55 19.31
CA ILE A 98 14.37 -6.39 20.20
C ILE A 98 15.75 -5.73 20.38
N ASP A 99 16.05 -5.30 21.60
CA ASP A 99 17.39 -4.84 21.99
C ASP A 99 18.15 -6.01 22.62
N ILE A 100 18.90 -6.73 21.79
CA ILE A 100 19.72 -7.88 22.20
C ILE A 100 20.80 -7.45 23.22
N LYS A 101 21.37 -6.25 23.09
CA LYS A 101 22.46 -5.79 23.97
C LYS A 101 22.00 -5.64 25.41
N ASN A 102 20.79 -5.12 25.59
CA ASN A 102 20.19 -4.95 26.91
C ASN A 102 19.26 -6.09 27.30
N ASN A 103 19.07 -7.08 26.42
CA ASN A 103 18.09 -8.16 26.56
C ASN A 103 16.68 -7.64 26.90
N LYS A 104 16.22 -6.61 26.17
CA LYS A 104 14.91 -5.96 26.39
C LYS A 104 14.11 -5.86 25.10
N GLN A 105 12.82 -6.10 25.19
CA GLN A 105 11.84 -5.79 24.15
C GLN A 105 11.32 -4.36 24.40
N ARG A 106 11.37 -3.52 23.37
CA ARG A 106 10.91 -2.13 23.44
C ARG A 106 9.70 -1.94 22.55
N VAL A 107 8.61 -1.46 23.14
CA VAL A 107 7.37 -1.12 22.45
C VAL A 107 7.32 0.38 22.21
N THR A 108 6.98 0.74 20.98
CA THR A 108 6.60 2.09 20.62
C THR A 108 5.08 2.22 20.66
N ILE A 109 4.59 3.21 21.41
CA ILE A 109 3.18 3.55 21.59
C ILE A 109 3.00 5.03 21.22
N PRO A 110 2.66 5.35 19.95
CA PRO A 110 2.62 6.71 19.44
C PRO A 110 1.70 7.65 20.22
N SER A 111 0.52 7.20 20.65
CA SER A 111 -0.43 8.03 21.41
C SER A 111 0.12 8.52 22.76
N LEU A 112 1.10 7.81 23.32
CA LEU A 112 1.75 8.15 24.59
C LEU A 112 3.13 8.79 24.41
N ASP A 113 3.59 8.98 23.17
CA ASP A 113 5.00 9.25 22.81
C ASP A 113 5.97 8.37 23.63
N GLU A 114 5.64 7.09 23.77
CA GLU A 114 6.45 6.13 24.51
C GLU A 114 7.21 5.24 23.52
N THR A 115 8.50 5.02 23.78
CA THR A 115 9.39 4.20 22.91
C THR A 115 10.17 3.17 23.70
N GLN A 116 10.06 3.18 25.03
CA GLN A 116 10.78 2.33 25.95
C GLN A 116 9.82 1.47 26.79
N ALA A 117 8.55 1.33 26.36
CA ALA A 117 7.61 0.42 27.01
C ALA A 117 8.09 -1.03 26.85
N SER A 118 7.73 -1.90 27.80
CA SER A 118 7.97 -3.34 27.70
C SER A 118 6.74 -4.08 27.17
N VAL A 119 6.93 -5.35 26.81
CA VAL A 119 5.85 -6.25 26.39
C VAL A 119 6.08 -7.60 27.03
N THR A 120 4.98 -8.27 27.42
CA THR A 120 5.05 -9.63 27.93
C THR A 120 5.41 -10.62 26.82
N HIS A 121 6.10 -11.71 27.17
CA HIS A 121 6.44 -12.77 26.22
C HIS A 121 5.19 -13.36 25.56
N GLU A 122 4.12 -13.60 26.33
CA GLU A 122 2.86 -14.14 25.81
C GLU A 122 2.23 -13.26 24.73
N VAL A 123 2.26 -11.92 24.89
CA VAL A 123 1.76 -11.01 23.85
C VAL A 123 2.60 -11.14 22.58
N LEU A 124 3.92 -11.22 22.72
CA LEU A 124 4.83 -11.26 21.58
C LEU A 124 4.72 -12.59 20.82
N ASP A 125 4.70 -13.71 21.54
CA ASP A 125 4.62 -15.06 20.96
C ASP A 125 3.30 -15.28 20.19
N ASN A 126 2.23 -14.62 20.62
CA ASN A 126 0.92 -14.70 19.93
C ASN A 126 0.74 -13.65 18.83
N ASN A 127 1.62 -12.65 18.73
CA ASN A 127 1.47 -11.51 17.82
C ASN A 127 2.82 -11.12 17.19
N GLU A 128 3.40 -12.02 16.42
CA GLU A 128 4.68 -11.81 15.73
C GLU A 128 4.68 -10.58 14.82
N SER A 129 3.52 -10.21 14.26
CA SER A 129 3.35 -9.00 13.44
C SER A 129 3.65 -7.68 14.16
N LEU A 130 3.78 -7.68 15.49
CA LEU A 130 4.31 -6.54 16.23
C LEU A 130 5.80 -6.28 15.92
N LEU A 131 6.55 -7.32 15.54
CA LEU A 131 7.98 -7.26 15.16
C LEU A 131 8.18 -6.86 13.70
N GLU A 132 7.16 -7.02 12.86
CA GLU A 132 7.18 -6.78 11.41
C GLU A 132 6.89 -5.31 11.06
N GLY A 133 7.45 -4.39 11.84
CA GLY A 133 7.18 -2.96 11.68
C GLY A 133 5.82 -2.54 12.20
N GLY A 134 5.20 -3.29 13.13
CA GLY A 134 4.12 -2.83 14.00
C GLY A 134 2.69 -2.88 13.45
N GLN A 135 1.74 -3.04 14.36
CA GLN A 135 0.35 -3.39 14.07
C GLN A 135 -0.65 -2.56 14.88
N TRP A 136 -1.77 -2.22 14.23
CA TRP A 136 -2.92 -1.61 14.92
C TRP A 136 -3.69 -2.66 15.72
N GLY A 137 -4.04 -2.31 16.94
CA GLY A 137 -4.82 -3.19 17.81
C GLY A 137 -5.30 -2.49 19.06
N ALA A 138 -6.10 -3.20 19.86
CA ALA A 138 -6.44 -2.81 21.21
C ALA A 138 -5.39 -3.38 22.16
N GLY A 139 -4.53 -2.52 22.71
CA GLY A 139 -3.49 -2.88 23.66
C GLY A 139 -3.89 -2.55 25.09
N ARG A 140 -3.73 -3.51 26.00
CA ARG A 140 -3.90 -3.30 27.44
C ARG A 140 -2.56 -2.98 28.07
N LEU A 141 -2.48 -1.81 28.68
CA LEU A 141 -1.30 -1.24 29.29
C LEU A 141 -1.45 -1.19 30.81
N ILE A 142 -0.35 -1.46 31.51
CA ILE A 142 -0.20 -1.24 32.95
C ILE A 142 1.16 -0.60 33.24
N LEU A 143 1.31 -0.05 34.44
CA LEU A 143 2.59 0.41 34.93
C LEU A 143 3.19 -0.66 35.85
N ARG A 144 4.40 -1.15 35.53
CA ARG A 144 5.16 -2.10 36.36
C ARG A 144 6.46 -1.48 36.86
N ASP A 145 6.99 -2.06 37.93
CA ASP A 145 8.33 -1.74 38.43
C ASP A 145 9.38 -2.51 37.61
N ASP A 146 10.38 -1.81 37.07
CA ASP A 146 11.51 -2.33 36.26
C ASP A 146 12.81 -2.37 37.09
N GLY A 147 12.68 -2.47 38.42
CA GLY A 147 13.79 -2.41 39.38
C GLY A 147 14.44 -1.02 39.52
N LYS A 148 15.28 -0.85 40.54
CA LYS A 148 16.02 0.42 40.84
C LYS A 148 15.13 1.68 40.80
N ASP A 149 13.94 1.61 41.37
CA ASP A 149 12.93 2.69 41.42
C ASP A 149 12.46 3.21 40.06
N LYS A 150 12.64 2.44 38.98
CA LYS A 150 12.13 2.78 37.65
C LYS A 150 10.79 2.10 37.42
N LYS A 151 9.84 2.85 36.85
CA LYS A 151 8.58 2.31 36.37
C LYS A 151 8.57 2.29 34.85
N VAL A 152 8.00 1.23 34.28
CA VAL A 152 7.87 1.03 32.85
C VAL A 152 6.42 0.76 32.50
N ILE A 153 5.95 1.33 31.40
CA ILE A 153 4.66 0.97 30.82
C ILE A 153 4.85 -0.39 30.15
N GLU A 154 3.99 -1.35 30.48
CA GLU A 154 4.04 -2.69 29.88
C GLU A 154 2.76 -3.01 29.12
N LEU A 155 2.92 -3.54 27.90
CA LEU A 155 1.85 -4.15 27.12
C LEU A 155 1.63 -5.59 27.58
N ILE A 156 0.49 -5.83 28.23
CA ILE A 156 0.16 -7.13 28.82
C ILE A 156 -0.87 -7.93 28.02
N GLU A 157 -1.67 -7.27 27.19
CA GLU A 157 -2.59 -7.93 26.26
C GLU A 157 -2.63 -7.13 24.96
N PHE A 158 -2.76 -7.81 23.83
CA PHE A 158 -2.91 -7.17 22.53
C PHE A 158 -3.90 -7.94 21.67
N ASN A 159 -4.92 -7.22 21.20
CA ASN A 159 -5.91 -7.75 20.27
C ASN A 159 -5.74 -7.05 18.91
N PRO A 160 -5.20 -7.74 17.89
CA PRO A 160 -4.96 -7.14 16.58
C PRO A 160 -6.28 -6.77 15.88
N MET A 161 -6.28 -5.62 15.21
CA MET A 161 -7.39 -5.20 14.33
C MET A 161 -7.23 -5.82 12.94
N GLN A 162 -7.37 -7.14 12.86
CA GLN A 162 -7.34 -7.90 11.62
C GLN A 162 -8.66 -8.64 11.41
N SER A 163 -9.17 -8.61 10.20
CA SER A 163 -10.52 -9.09 9.84
C SER A 163 -10.56 -10.55 9.36
N GLY A 164 -9.68 -11.39 9.87
CA GLY A 164 -9.58 -12.82 9.53
C GLY A 164 -8.21 -13.20 9.00
N LYS A 165 -8.01 -14.49 8.72
CA LYS A 165 -6.78 -15.03 8.12
C LYS A 165 -6.96 -15.13 6.61
N VAL A 166 -6.06 -14.53 5.83
CA VAL A 166 -6.09 -14.69 4.38
C VAL A 166 -5.46 -16.01 3.95
N ASN A 167 -5.98 -16.59 2.86
CA ASN A 167 -5.49 -17.86 2.32
C ASN A 167 -5.46 -17.81 0.79
N LEU A 168 -4.27 -17.85 0.20
CA LEU A 168 -4.12 -17.82 -1.27
C LEU A 168 -4.86 -18.96 -1.97
N GLN A 169 -5.01 -20.14 -1.36
CA GLN A 169 -5.77 -21.25 -1.95
C GLN A 169 -7.27 -20.95 -2.02
N GLN A 170 -7.81 -20.21 -1.03
CA GLN A 170 -9.19 -19.72 -1.10
C GLN A 170 -9.35 -18.72 -2.26
N LEU A 171 -8.38 -17.83 -2.44
CA LEU A 171 -8.38 -16.86 -3.54
C LEU A 171 -8.39 -17.55 -4.92
N ILE A 172 -7.55 -18.57 -5.11
CA ILE A 172 -7.48 -19.36 -6.36
C ILE A 172 -8.81 -20.07 -6.63
N LYS A 173 -9.40 -20.72 -5.62
CA LYS A 173 -10.69 -21.41 -5.76
C LYS A 173 -11.82 -20.43 -6.07
N ALA A 174 -11.85 -19.30 -5.35
CA ALA A 174 -12.85 -18.26 -5.57
C ALA A 174 -12.77 -17.73 -7.00
N ARG A 175 -11.56 -17.42 -7.51
CA ARG A 175 -11.35 -16.88 -8.86
C ARG A 175 -12.02 -17.70 -9.97
N GLN A 176 -12.12 -19.03 -9.82
CA GLN A 176 -12.77 -19.92 -10.79
C GLN A 176 -14.27 -19.65 -10.95
N GLN A 177 -14.91 -18.99 -9.98
CA GLN A 177 -16.33 -18.65 -9.98
C GLN A 177 -16.64 -17.28 -10.62
N PHE A 178 -15.61 -16.53 -11.01
CA PHE A 178 -15.74 -15.19 -11.58
C PHE A 178 -15.24 -15.17 -13.02
N THR A 179 -15.92 -14.39 -13.87
CA THR A 179 -15.32 -13.92 -15.13
C THR A 179 -14.23 -12.89 -14.82
N THR A 180 -13.35 -12.60 -15.79
CA THR A 180 -12.30 -11.58 -15.64
C THR A 180 -12.88 -10.21 -15.30
N GLN A 181 -13.99 -9.83 -15.94
CA GLN A 181 -14.67 -8.55 -15.67
C GLN A 181 -15.28 -8.50 -14.26
N GLU A 182 -15.92 -9.57 -13.80
CA GLU A 182 -16.45 -9.64 -12.43
C GLU A 182 -15.34 -9.61 -11.38
N TRP A 183 -14.19 -10.22 -11.67
CA TRP A 183 -13.02 -10.17 -10.80
C TRP A 183 -12.43 -8.77 -10.69
N ILE A 184 -12.30 -8.06 -11.82
CA ILE A 184 -11.89 -6.64 -11.84
C ILE A 184 -12.89 -5.79 -11.05
N ALA A 185 -14.18 -6.02 -11.24
CA ALA A 185 -15.23 -5.34 -10.49
C ALA A 185 -15.10 -5.56 -8.97
N PHE A 186 -14.79 -6.79 -8.54
CA PHE A 186 -14.54 -7.11 -7.14
C PHE A 186 -13.30 -6.38 -6.59
N ILE A 187 -12.20 -6.36 -7.33
CA ILE A 187 -10.97 -5.61 -6.98
C ILE A 187 -11.28 -4.12 -6.85
N LEU A 188 -12.01 -3.53 -7.79
CA LEU A 188 -12.39 -2.12 -7.75
C LEU A 188 -13.23 -1.79 -6.52
N ARG A 189 -14.16 -2.66 -6.13
CA ARG A 189 -14.92 -2.47 -4.89
C ARG A 189 -14.05 -2.57 -3.64
N ALA A 190 -13.05 -3.44 -3.63
CA ALA A 190 -12.06 -3.49 -2.55
C ALA A 190 -11.25 -2.17 -2.46
N MET A 191 -10.95 -1.56 -3.60
CA MET A 191 -10.33 -0.23 -3.70
C MET A 191 -11.28 0.94 -3.35
N GLY A 192 -12.59 0.68 -3.21
CA GLY A 192 -13.61 1.68 -2.91
C GLY A 192 -14.26 2.34 -4.13
N TYR A 193 -14.08 1.79 -5.32
CA TYR A 193 -14.67 2.26 -6.58
C TYR A 193 -15.89 1.42 -7.00
N GLU A 194 -16.93 2.06 -7.52
CA GLU A 194 -18.10 1.39 -8.09
C GLU A 194 -17.87 1.07 -9.57
N PRO A 195 -17.74 -0.22 -9.96
CA PRO A 195 -17.30 -0.61 -11.30
C PRO A 195 -18.19 -0.07 -12.42
N CYS A 196 -19.51 -0.08 -12.22
CA CYS A 196 -20.48 0.34 -13.23
C CYS A 196 -20.44 1.84 -13.57
N THR A 197 -19.65 2.64 -12.83
CA THR A 197 -19.48 4.07 -13.09
C THR A 197 -18.26 4.39 -13.97
N TYR A 198 -17.50 3.36 -14.36
CA TYR A 198 -16.28 3.46 -15.14
C TYR A 198 -16.37 2.58 -16.39
N SER A 199 -15.86 3.08 -17.51
CA SER A 199 -15.61 2.28 -18.72
C SER A 199 -14.51 1.23 -18.49
N ASP A 200 -14.45 0.20 -19.33
CA ASP A 200 -13.48 -0.89 -19.20
C ASP A 200 -12.01 -0.40 -19.19
N ASN A 201 -11.72 0.65 -19.96
CA ASN A 201 -10.39 1.27 -19.98
C ASN A 201 -10.07 2.00 -18.66
N GLU A 202 -11.03 2.74 -18.12
CA GLU A 202 -10.88 3.41 -16.82
C GLU A 202 -10.73 2.41 -15.68
N GLN A 203 -11.50 1.31 -15.71
CA GLN A 203 -11.38 0.20 -14.76
C GLN A 203 -9.98 -0.41 -14.80
N THR A 204 -9.45 -0.65 -16.00
CA THR A 204 -8.09 -1.15 -16.21
C THR A 204 -7.08 -0.17 -15.62
N ASN A 205 -7.13 1.11 -15.98
CA ASN A 205 -6.23 2.14 -15.47
C ASN A 205 -6.26 2.27 -13.94
N LEU A 206 -7.43 2.09 -13.30
CA LEU A 206 -7.56 2.13 -11.83
C LEU A 206 -6.80 0.98 -11.16
N ILE A 207 -6.91 -0.26 -11.67
CA ILE A 207 -6.24 -1.41 -11.05
C ILE A 207 -4.71 -1.38 -11.24
N LEU A 208 -4.19 -0.65 -12.24
CA LEU A 208 -2.74 -0.46 -12.43
C LEU A 208 -2.06 0.19 -11.22
N ARG A 209 -2.81 0.92 -10.38
CA ARG A 209 -2.30 1.50 -9.13
C ARG A 209 -1.87 0.44 -8.11
N LEU A 210 -2.33 -0.79 -8.23
CA LEU A 210 -2.02 -1.88 -7.29
C LEU A 210 -0.70 -2.58 -7.62
N LEU A 211 -0.20 -2.47 -8.85
CA LEU A 211 0.95 -3.27 -9.31
C LEU A 211 2.21 -3.13 -8.43
N PRO A 212 2.58 -1.93 -7.93
CA PRO A 212 3.74 -1.80 -7.06
C PRO A 212 3.66 -2.65 -5.80
N MET A 213 2.45 -2.95 -5.31
CA MET A 213 2.23 -3.78 -4.11
C MET A 213 2.42 -5.28 -4.39
N LEU A 214 2.21 -5.72 -5.65
CA LEU A 214 2.21 -7.14 -6.04
C LEU A 214 3.57 -7.68 -6.50
N GLN A 215 4.50 -6.79 -6.86
CA GLN A 215 5.77 -7.18 -7.44
C GLN A 215 6.97 -6.45 -6.83
N ASN A 216 7.97 -7.25 -6.46
CA ASN A 216 9.22 -6.79 -5.85
C ASN A 216 9.94 -5.80 -6.77
N ASN A 217 10.44 -4.72 -6.16
CA ASN A 217 11.22 -3.68 -6.84
C ASN A 217 10.52 -3.09 -8.08
N LEU A 218 9.19 -3.05 -8.10
CA LEU A 218 8.44 -2.44 -9.19
C LEU A 218 8.34 -0.92 -8.99
N ASN A 219 9.12 -0.19 -9.79
CA ASN A 219 9.18 1.27 -9.80
C ASN A 219 8.26 1.86 -10.88
N MET A 220 7.33 2.72 -10.49
CA MET A 220 6.31 3.31 -11.37
C MET A 220 6.08 4.80 -11.05
N MET A 221 5.45 5.50 -11.99
CA MET A 221 4.93 6.85 -11.76
C MET A 221 3.48 6.95 -12.21
N GLU A 222 2.68 7.75 -11.50
CA GLU A 222 1.37 8.21 -11.94
C GLU A 222 1.40 9.73 -12.08
N LEU A 223 1.04 10.19 -13.27
CA LEU A 223 0.88 11.60 -13.58
C LEU A 223 -0.60 11.87 -13.80
N ALA A 224 -1.20 12.67 -12.92
CA ALA A 224 -2.65 12.87 -12.91
C ALA A 224 -3.02 14.33 -12.65
N PRO A 225 -4.18 14.81 -13.13
CA PRO A 225 -4.72 16.08 -12.67
C PRO A 225 -5.12 16.00 -11.19
N LYS A 226 -5.37 17.15 -10.57
CA LYS A 226 -5.89 17.22 -9.19
C LYS A 226 -7.28 16.54 -9.12
N GLY A 227 -7.52 15.80 -8.03
CA GLY A 227 -8.82 15.21 -7.70
C GLY A 227 -9.08 13.79 -8.24
N THR A 228 -8.06 13.05 -8.67
CA THR A 228 -8.18 11.66 -9.17
C THR A 228 -8.04 10.58 -8.09
N GLY A 229 -7.90 10.97 -6.82
CA GLY A 229 -7.75 10.04 -5.69
C GLY A 229 -6.39 9.32 -5.64
N LYS A 230 -5.35 9.82 -6.34
CA LYS A 230 -4.03 9.18 -6.45
C LYS A 230 -3.43 8.74 -5.11
N SER A 231 -3.47 9.56 -4.07
CA SER A 231 -2.90 9.26 -2.75
C SER A 231 -3.83 8.44 -1.84
N PHE A 232 -5.13 8.39 -2.17
CA PHE A 232 -6.14 7.74 -1.34
C PHE A 232 -5.92 6.21 -1.30
N ILE A 233 -5.60 5.59 -2.43
CA ILE A 233 -5.38 4.14 -2.50
C ILE A 233 -4.18 3.72 -1.65
N PHE A 234 -3.06 4.43 -1.78
CA PHE A 234 -1.84 4.09 -1.05
C PHE A 234 -1.90 4.36 0.45
N SER A 235 -2.76 5.26 0.92
CA SER A 235 -2.94 5.54 2.35
C SER A 235 -3.89 4.59 3.06
N ASN A 236 -4.76 3.89 2.32
CA ASN A 236 -5.92 3.21 2.92
C ASN A 236 -5.96 1.70 2.66
N LEU A 237 -5.22 1.19 1.68
CA LEU A 237 -5.38 -0.19 1.23
C LEU A 237 -4.43 -1.20 1.89
N SER A 238 -3.24 -0.77 2.32
CA SER A 238 -2.24 -1.70 2.85
C SER A 238 -1.36 -1.04 3.91
N ARG A 239 -1.07 -1.77 4.98
CA ARG A 239 -0.14 -1.36 6.05
C ARG A 239 1.32 -1.43 5.63
N TYR A 240 1.63 -2.16 4.56
CA TYR A 240 2.98 -2.34 4.03
C TYR A 240 3.41 -1.20 3.09
N VAL A 241 2.54 -0.21 2.89
CA VAL A 241 2.78 0.95 2.04
C VAL A 241 3.07 2.17 2.92
N TYR A 242 4.19 2.84 2.64
CA TYR A 242 4.50 4.12 3.27
C TYR A 242 4.24 5.27 2.29
N LEU A 243 3.28 6.13 2.61
CA LEU A 243 2.96 7.33 1.85
C LEU A 243 3.64 8.56 2.47
N ASN A 244 4.52 9.20 1.70
CA ASN A 244 5.07 10.50 2.04
C ASN A 244 4.24 11.62 1.40
N SER A 245 3.37 12.27 2.19
CA SER A 245 2.46 13.34 1.73
C SER A 245 3.11 14.73 1.66
N GLY A 246 4.36 14.80 1.17
CA GLY A 246 5.14 16.04 1.09
C GLY A 246 6.10 16.24 2.27
N GLY A 247 7.09 17.12 2.05
CA GLY A 247 8.21 17.33 2.97
C GLY A 247 9.48 16.57 2.54
N GLY A 248 10.63 17.22 2.70
CA GLY A 248 11.91 16.66 2.27
C GLY A 248 12.32 15.46 3.13
N LEU A 249 12.49 14.30 2.48
CA LEU A 249 13.05 13.11 3.13
C LEU A 249 14.57 13.24 3.27
N THR A 250 15.07 12.90 4.45
CA THR A 250 16.51 12.86 4.71
C THR A 250 17.10 11.50 4.31
N PRO A 251 18.43 11.43 4.03
CA PRO A 251 19.08 10.15 3.73
C PRO A 251 18.90 9.12 4.86
N ALA A 252 18.89 9.58 6.12
CA ALA A 252 18.72 8.72 7.28
C ALA A 252 17.33 8.08 7.35
N GLN A 253 16.30 8.79 6.92
CA GLN A 253 14.92 8.27 6.87
C GLN A 253 14.74 7.28 5.73
N LEU A 254 15.33 7.54 4.56
CA LEU A 254 15.20 6.66 3.39
C LEU A 254 16.00 5.37 3.53
N PHE A 255 17.28 5.49 3.92
CA PHE A 255 18.26 4.41 3.79
C PHE A 255 18.62 3.77 5.13
N LYS A 256 19.29 4.53 6.02
CA LYS A 256 19.71 4.06 7.35
C LYS A 256 20.16 5.24 8.20
N ASN A 257 19.76 5.24 9.46
CA ASN A 257 20.33 6.14 10.45
C ASN A 257 21.67 5.56 10.95
N LEU A 258 22.79 6.24 10.68
CA LEU A 258 24.12 5.75 11.04
C LEU A 258 24.41 5.75 12.55
N ASN A 259 23.72 6.61 13.31
CA ASN A 259 23.88 6.72 14.77
C ASN A 259 23.12 5.61 15.49
N THR A 260 21.85 5.40 15.14
CA THR A 260 21.00 4.38 15.78
C THR A 260 21.12 3.01 15.13
N LYS A 261 21.73 2.92 13.94
CA LYS A 261 21.81 1.74 13.06
C LYS A 261 20.45 1.22 12.57
N VAL A 262 19.36 1.95 12.81
CA VAL A 262 18.01 1.59 12.34
C VAL A 262 17.92 1.81 10.83
N VAL A 263 17.43 0.78 10.13
CA VAL A 263 17.19 0.83 8.68
C VAL A 263 16.04 1.77 8.32
N GLY A 264 16.14 2.41 7.16
CA GLY A 264 15.18 3.38 6.66
C GLY A 264 13.95 2.78 6.01
N LEU A 265 13.09 3.65 5.48
CA LEU A 265 11.80 3.32 4.87
C LEU A 265 11.91 2.33 3.73
N LEU A 266 12.96 2.42 2.90
CA LEU A 266 13.14 1.53 1.76
C LEU A 266 13.35 0.08 2.19
N ALA A 267 13.88 -0.20 3.38
CA ALA A 267 14.11 -1.56 3.85
C ALA A 267 12.95 -2.13 4.70
N LYS A 268 11.94 -1.31 5.01
CA LYS A 268 10.85 -1.68 5.95
C LYS A 268 9.49 -1.86 5.29
N ASN A 269 9.30 -1.37 4.07
CA ASN A 269 7.99 -1.29 3.42
C ASN A 269 8.03 -2.02 2.08
N ASP A 270 6.89 -2.55 1.66
CA ASP A 270 6.73 -3.13 0.31
C ASP A 270 6.76 -2.04 -0.75
N VAL A 271 6.16 -0.88 -0.46
CA VAL A 271 6.10 0.24 -1.40
C VAL A 271 6.34 1.55 -0.68
N LEU A 272 7.27 2.34 -1.21
CA LEU A 272 7.45 3.73 -0.87
C LEU A 272 6.73 4.60 -1.89
N VAL A 273 5.77 5.40 -1.43
CA VAL A 273 4.99 6.29 -2.27
C VAL A 273 5.39 7.73 -1.98
N LEU A 274 5.90 8.41 -2.99
CA LEU A 274 6.26 9.82 -2.92
C LEU A 274 5.12 10.62 -3.57
N ASP A 275 4.26 11.20 -2.74
CA ASP A 275 3.22 12.11 -3.21
C ASP A 275 3.78 13.50 -3.44
N GLU A 276 3.08 14.26 -4.29
CA GLU A 276 3.53 15.55 -4.80
C GLU A 276 4.91 15.47 -5.43
N GLY A 277 5.11 14.55 -6.37
CA GLY A 277 6.37 14.31 -7.07
C GLY A 277 7.05 15.58 -7.57
N GLN A 278 6.27 16.57 -8.01
CA GLN A 278 6.74 17.87 -8.47
C GLN A 278 7.44 18.73 -7.39
N SER A 279 7.17 18.50 -6.10
CA SER A 279 7.73 19.26 -4.96
C SER A 279 8.79 18.50 -4.18
N ILE A 280 9.16 17.28 -4.62
CA ILE A 280 10.18 16.48 -3.95
C ILE A 280 11.51 17.23 -3.97
N SER A 281 12.03 17.50 -2.77
CA SER A 281 13.37 18.02 -2.55
C SER A 281 14.11 17.10 -1.60
N PHE A 282 15.22 16.56 -2.08
CA PHE A 282 16.13 15.75 -1.28
C PHE A 282 17.21 16.66 -0.67
N LYS A 283 17.22 16.81 0.66
CA LYS A 283 18.26 17.58 1.35
C LYS A 283 19.58 16.81 1.28
N GLY A 284 20.60 17.39 0.65
CA GLY A 284 21.86 16.69 0.34
C GLY A 284 21.73 15.85 -0.95
N ALA A 285 21.23 16.46 -2.01
CA ALA A 285 20.71 15.81 -3.21
C ALA A 285 21.70 14.85 -3.89
N ASP A 286 22.99 15.18 -3.97
CA ASP A 286 23.95 14.40 -4.78
C ASP A 286 24.16 12.97 -4.24
N ASP A 287 24.31 12.82 -2.90
CA ASP A 287 24.50 11.51 -2.27
C ASP A 287 23.21 10.68 -2.26
N ILE A 288 22.05 11.33 -2.14
CA ILE A 288 20.75 10.64 -2.23
C ILE A 288 20.54 10.14 -3.66
N GLN A 289 20.75 10.99 -4.67
CA GLN A 289 20.52 10.64 -6.07
C GLN A 289 21.39 9.45 -6.50
N ALA A 290 22.67 9.44 -6.15
CA ALA A 290 23.55 8.31 -6.46
C ALA A 290 23.04 7.00 -5.85
N LYS A 291 22.72 6.99 -4.54
CA LYS A 291 22.17 5.81 -3.85
C LYS A 291 20.81 5.37 -4.39
N PHE A 292 19.99 6.33 -4.79
CA PHE A 292 18.67 6.06 -5.37
C PHE A 292 18.80 5.44 -6.77
N LYS A 293 19.74 5.92 -7.59
CA LYS A 293 20.08 5.33 -8.90
C LYS A 293 20.54 3.87 -8.74
N ASP A 294 21.46 3.62 -7.82
CA ASP A 294 21.95 2.26 -7.52
C ASP A 294 20.80 1.35 -7.07
N TYR A 295 19.94 1.86 -6.19
CA TYR A 295 18.79 1.12 -5.68
C TYR A 295 17.80 0.75 -6.79
N LEU A 296 17.41 1.71 -7.63
CA LEU A 296 16.43 1.48 -8.69
C LEU A 296 16.93 0.49 -9.75
N GLU A 297 18.24 0.42 -9.97
CA GLU A 297 18.85 -0.55 -10.89
C GLU A 297 18.86 -1.97 -10.31
N SER A 298 19.29 -2.07 -9.05
CA SER A 298 19.87 -3.29 -8.51
C SER A 298 19.20 -3.81 -7.23
N GLY A 299 18.19 -3.12 -6.72
CA GLY A 299 17.45 -3.48 -5.50
C GLY A 299 18.30 -3.40 -4.22
N HIS A 300 19.47 -2.75 -4.27
CA HIS A 300 20.32 -2.59 -3.09
C HIS A 300 21.02 -1.23 -3.09
N TYR A 301 21.41 -0.79 -1.89
CA TYR A 301 22.18 0.44 -1.69
C TYR A 301 23.26 0.21 -0.65
N THR A 302 24.32 1.01 -0.72
CA THR A 302 25.43 0.96 0.25
C THR A 302 25.42 2.23 1.10
N ILE A 303 25.41 2.06 2.43
CA ILE A 303 25.46 3.19 3.36
C ILE A 303 26.30 2.87 4.59
N GLY A 304 27.32 3.70 4.85
CA GLY A 304 28.20 3.52 6.00
C GLY A 304 28.99 2.21 5.99
N GLY A 305 29.29 1.65 4.81
CA GLY A 305 29.97 0.36 4.64
C GLY A 305 29.04 -0.85 4.58
N ASP A 306 27.76 -0.70 4.91
CA ASP A 306 26.79 -1.80 4.88
C ASP A 306 26.07 -1.82 3.51
N LYS A 307 26.03 -2.99 2.88
CA LYS A 307 25.19 -3.25 1.70
C LYS A 307 23.83 -3.77 2.17
N ILE A 308 22.77 -3.02 1.86
CA ILE A 308 21.39 -3.35 2.25
C ILE A 308 20.62 -3.67 0.98
N THR A 309 20.03 -4.87 0.95
CA THR A 309 19.12 -5.30 -0.13
C THR A 309 17.69 -5.04 0.31
N SER A 310 16.85 -4.56 -0.59
CA SER A 310 15.43 -4.41 -0.36
C SER A 310 14.62 -4.77 -1.61
N ASP A 311 13.40 -5.23 -1.37
CA ASP A 311 12.40 -5.51 -2.39
C ASP A 311 11.37 -4.38 -2.55
N CYS A 312 11.57 -3.23 -1.89
CA CYS A 312 10.62 -2.12 -1.89
C CYS A 312 10.42 -1.52 -3.30
N GLY A 313 9.18 -1.46 -3.77
CA GLY A 313 8.82 -0.74 -4.99
C GLY A 313 8.70 0.76 -4.74
N LEU A 314 8.95 1.57 -5.77
CA LEU A 314 8.75 3.01 -5.72
C LEU A 314 7.52 3.43 -6.53
N MET A 315 6.66 4.27 -5.96
CA MET A 315 5.58 4.92 -6.69
C MET A 315 5.67 6.44 -6.55
N ILE A 316 5.78 7.15 -7.66
CA ILE A 316 5.76 8.62 -7.66
C ILE A 316 4.40 9.10 -8.13
N LEU A 317 3.75 9.94 -7.31
CA LEU A 317 2.47 10.55 -7.66
C LEU A 317 2.70 12.03 -7.91
N ALA A 318 2.53 12.49 -9.14
CA ALA A 318 2.74 13.88 -9.50
C ALA A 318 1.53 14.48 -10.22
N ASN A 319 1.37 15.78 -10.03
CA ASN A 319 0.34 16.54 -10.73
C ASN A 319 0.86 17.00 -12.10
N ILE A 320 0.00 16.95 -13.12
CA ILE A 320 0.29 17.53 -14.43
C ILE A 320 -0.81 18.48 -14.89
N ASP A 321 -0.43 19.43 -15.75
CA ASP A 321 -1.35 20.34 -16.40
C ASP A 321 -1.92 19.72 -17.67
N LEU A 322 -3.23 19.85 -17.84
CA LEU A 322 -3.95 19.32 -18.99
C LEU A 322 -4.49 20.45 -19.87
N TYR A 323 -4.52 20.18 -21.18
CA TYR A 323 -5.26 20.95 -22.18
C TYR A 323 -6.09 19.96 -22.99
N GLU A 324 -7.41 20.18 -23.08
CA GLU A 324 -8.35 19.27 -23.77
C GLU A 324 -8.20 17.79 -23.35
N SER A 325 -8.11 17.55 -22.03
CA SER A 325 -7.95 16.21 -21.42
C SER A 325 -6.67 15.45 -21.82
N LYS A 326 -5.68 16.13 -22.39
CA LYS A 326 -4.35 15.59 -22.67
C LYS A 326 -3.28 16.39 -21.94
N PRO A 327 -2.10 15.80 -21.67
CA PRO A 327 -0.95 16.57 -21.16
C PRO A 327 -0.69 17.77 -22.05
N ARG A 328 -0.52 18.95 -21.44
CA ARG A 328 -0.30 20.21 -22.18
C ARG A 328 1.00 20.17 -23.00
N ARG A 329 1.96 19.35 -22.58
CA ARG A 329 3.24 19.12 -23.24
C ARG A 329 3.41 17.62 -23.51
N THR A 330 4.11 17.29 -24.60
CA THR A 330 4.50 15.92 -24.92
C THR A 330 5.52 15.39 -23.92
N ASP A 331 6.46 16.23 -23.48
CA ASP A 331 7.51 15.95 -22.50
C ASP A 331 7.07 16.21 -21.05
N TYR A 332 5.92 15.63 -20.66
CA TYR A 332 5.31 15.87 -19.35
C TYR A 332 6.20 15.49 -18.15
N ILE A 333 7.26 14.70 -18.35
CA ILE A 333 8.25 14.40 -17.31
C ILE A 333 8.99 15.67 -16.82
N ARG A 334 9.06 16.72 -17.65
CA ARG A 334 9.69 18.00 -17.29
C ARG A 334 8.98 18.78 -16.19
N HIS A 335 7.79 18.34 -15.76
CA HIS A 335 7.10 18.88 -14.61
C HIS A 335 7.63 18.35 -13.27
N LEU A 336 8.47 17.31 -13.29
CA LEU A 336 9.11 16.76 -12.10
C LEU A 336 10.41 17.53 -11.77
N PRO A 337 11.02 17.27 -10.59
CA PRO A 337 12.33 17.81 -10.25
C PRO A 337 13.43 17.36 -11.24
N GLU A 338 14.48 18.17 -11.38
CA GLU A 338 15.55 17.98 -12.37
C GLU A 338 16.20 16.58 -12.37
N MET A 339 16.23 15.91 -11.21
CA MET A 339 16.75 14.54 -11.11
C MET A 339 16.04 13.55 -12.04
N PHE A 340 14.75 13.76 -12.32
CA PHE A 340 13.96 12.89 -13.21
C PHE A 340 14.11 13.24 -14.68
N HIS A 341 14.83 14.33 -15.01
CA HIS A 341 15.13 14.72 -16.39
C HIS A 341 16.35 13.98 -16.94
N GLU A 342 17.06 13.21 -16.11
CA GLU A 342 18.13 12.33 -16.54
C GLU A 342 17.55 11.04 -17.16
N SER A 343 17.83 10.81 -18.44
CA SER A 343 17.41 9.60 -19.18
C SER A 343 17.83 8.31 -18.44
N ALA A 344 19.05 8.27 -17.89
CA ALA A 344 19.57 7.13 -17.14
C ALA A 344 18.80 6.83 -15.83
N LEU A 345 18.16 7.83 -15.19
CA LEU A 345 17.27 7.58 -14.05
C LEU A 345 15.89 7.15 -14.53
N LEU A 346 15.35 7.85 -15.53
CA LEU A 346 14.02 7.61 -16.07
C LEU A 346 13.89 6.19 -16.63
N ASP A 347 14.92 5.69 -17.30
CA ASP A 347 14.91 4.35 -17.90
C ASP A 347 14.80 3.21 -16.86
N ARG A 348 15.09 3.48 -15.58
CA ARG A 348 14.93 2.54 -14.47
C ARG A 348 13.50 2.43 -13.94
N PHE A 349 12.57 3.25 -14.45
CA PHE A 349 11.14 3.11 -14.18
C PHE A 349 10.52 2.08 -15.12
N HIS A 350 9.70 1.19 -14.57
CA HIS A 350 9.14 0.09 -15.36
C HIS A 350 7.87 0.53 -16.11
N GLY A 351 7.07 1.44 -15.55
CA GLY A 351 5.82 1.85 -16.17
C GLY A 351 5.24 3.17 -15.67
N PHE A 352 4.56 3.88 -16.57
CA PHE A 352 3.87 5.15 -16.31
C PHE A 352 2.36 5.01 -16.44
N ILE A 353 1.64 5.26 -15.35
CA ILE A 353 0.18 5.33 -15.36
C ILE A 353 -0.24 6.70 -15.89
N ALA A 354 -1.02 6.70 -16.97
CA ALA A 354 -1.68 7.89 -17.49
C ALA A 354 -2.86 8.27 -16.60
N GLY A 355 -2.58 8.84 -15.43
CA GLY A 355 -3.60 9.23 -14.45
C GLY A 355 -4.57 10.32 -14.96
N TRP A 356 -4.26 10.97 -16.08
CA TRP A 356 -5.20 11.87 -16.79
C TRP A 356 -6.30 11.14 -17.55
N GLU A 357 -6.15 9.84 -17.82
CA GLU A 357 -7.22 8.99 -18.36
C GLU A 357 -8.13 8.44 -17.25
N ILE A 358 -7.82 8.72 -15.98
CA ILE A 358 -8.65 8.35 -14.84
C ILE A 358 -9.58 9.53 -14.52
N PRO A 359 -10.92 9.34 -14.52
CA PRO A 359 -11.84 10.42 -14.26
C PRO A 359 -11.72 10.91 -12.82
N ARG A 360 -12.11 12.17 -12.59
CA ARG A 360 -12.14 12.74 -11.24
C ARG A 360 -13.13 11.95 -10.39
N PHE A 361 -12.72 11.66 -9.16
CA PHE A 361 -13.57 10.92 -8.24
C PHE A 361 -14.71 11.82 -7.73
N VAL A 362 -15.96 11.42 -7.98
CA VAL A 362 -17.14 12.02 -7.36
C VAL A 362 -17.83 11.01 -6.44
N THR A 363 -18.67 11.50 -5.53
CA THR A 363 -19.36 10.65 -4.53
C THR A 363 -20.17 9.50 -5.15
N GLY A 364 -20.70 9.70 -6.36
CA GLY A 364 -21.40 8.68 -7.14
C GLY A 364 -20.52 7.51 -7.59
N ASN A 365 -19.20 7.69 -7.65
CA ASN A 365 -18.25 6.64 -8.03
C ASN A 365 -17.81 5.75 -6.87
N ALA A 366 -18.20 6.05 -5.63
CA ALA A 366 -17.80 5.22 -4.49
C ALA A 366 -18.53 3.87 -4.53
N ALA A 367 -17.81 2.80 -4.19
CA ALA A 367 -18.29 1.42 -4.19
C ALA A 367 -19.64 1.27 -3.46
N GLN A 368 -20.56 0.55 -4.10
CA GLN A 368 -21.81 0.08 -3.51
C GLN A 368 -21.76 -1.44 -3.33
N GLY A 369 -22.35 -1.96 -2.25
CA GLY A 369 -22.45 -3.39 -2.02
C GLY A 369 -21.19 -4.00 -1.43
N LEU A 370 -21.01 -5.31 -1.62
CA LEU A 370 -19.94 -6.06 -0.97
C LEU A 370 -18.59 -5.84 -1.67
N GLY A 371 -17.58 -5.56 -0.86
CA GLY A 371 -16.17 -5.53 -1.27
C GLY A 371 -15.28 -6.13 -0.18
N MET A 372 -14.09 -6.58 -0.56
CA MET A 372 -13.11 -7.09 0.41
C MET A 372 -12.71 -6.00 1.41
N LYS A 373 -12.56 -6.37 2.68
CA LYS A 373 -12.06 -5.45 3.70
C LYS A 373 -10.64 -5.01 3.38
N ALA A 374 -10.30 -3.76 3.66
CA ALA A 374 -9.05 -3.15 3.24
C ALA A 374 -7.81 -3.83 3.86
N ASP A 375 -7.86 -4.22 5.13
CA ASP A 375 -6.79 -5.00 5.77
C ASP A 375 -6.60 -6.37 5.12
N VAL A 376 -7.69 -7.08 4.84
CA VAL A 376 -7.66 -8.39 4.17
C VAL A 376 -7.09 -8.25 2.77
N PHE A 377 -7.54 -7.26 1.99
CA PHE A 377 -7.04 -7.05 0.63
C PHE A 377 -5.56 -6.68 0.64
N GLY A 378 -5.12 -5.78 1.52
CA GLY A 378 -3.71 -5.44 1.69
C GLY A 378 -2.84 -6.64 2.04
N GLU A 379 -3.34 -7.55 2.87
CA GLU A 379 -2.65 -8.80 3.22
C GLU A 379 -2.58 -9.79 2.05
N TYR A 380 -3.63 -9.92 1.24
CA TYR A 380 -3.56 -10.69 -0.01
C TYR A 380 -2.50 -10.14 -0.96
N LEU A 381 -2.44 -8.81 -1.16
CA LEU A 381 -1.42 -8.20 -2.01
C LEU A 381 0.00 -8.48 -1.49
N HIS A 382 0.20 -8.42 -0.17
CA HIS A 382 1.48 -8.74 0.48
C HIS A 382 1.88 -10.21 0.28
N GLN A 383 0.96 -11.15 0.45
CA GLN A 383 1.26 -12.58 0.22
C GLN A 383 1.53 -12.87 -1.26
N LEU A 384 0.76 -12.27 -2.18
CA LEU A 384 1.00 -12.39 -3.62
C LEU A 384 2.38 -11.86 -4.05
N ARG A 385 2.89 -10.88 -3.31
CA ARG A 385 4.22 -10.31 -3.53
C ARG A 385 5.33 -11.31 -3.19
N THR A 386 5.22 -11.99 -2.05
CA THR A 386 6.28 -12.82 -1.47
C THR A 386 6.21 -14.29 -1.87
N VAL A 387 5.03 -14.76 -2.29
CA VAL A 387 4.80 -16.17 -2.62
C VAL A 387 5.63 -16.65 -3.82
N SER A 388 6.14 -17.88 -3.71
CA SER A 388 6.85 -18.53 -4.79
C SER A 388 5.92 -18.98 -5.91
N THR A 389 6.43 -19.10 -7.14
CA THR A 389 5.66 -19.64 -8.28
C THR A 389 5.25 -21.10 -8.11
N THR A 390 5.90 -21.82 -7.19
CA THR A 390 5.56 -23.22 -6.87
C THR A 390 4.32 -23.31 -6.00
N GLU A 391 4.17 -22.39 -5.03
CA GLU A 391 3.03 -22.33 -4.13
C GLU A 391 1.84 -21.59 -4.76
N PHE A 392 2.12 -20.61 -5.64
CA PHE A 392 1.12 -19.82 -6.34
C PHE A 392 1.36 -19.86 -7.85
N PRO A 393 0.50 -20.54 -8.64
CA PRO A 393 0.79 -20.88 -10.03
C PRO A 393 0.63 -19.70 -11.02
N PHE A 394 0.22 -18.51 -10.55
CA PHE A 394 0.04 -17.31 -11.38
C PHE A 394 1.24 -16.36 -11.30
N GLY A 395 1.35 -15.46 -12.29
CA GLY A 395 2.49 -14.56 -12.43
C GLY A 395 3.42 -14.92 -13.59
N GLN A 396 2.99 -15.83 -14.47
CA GLN A 396 3.79 -16.29 -15.60
C GLN A 396 3.80 -15.25 -16.73
N CYS A 397 4.85 -15.27 -17.55
CA CYS A 397 5.00 -14.42 -18.73
C CYS A 397 5.34 -15.27 -19.95
N PRO A 398 4.96 -14.85 -21.16
CA PRO A 398 5.41 -15.49 -22.38
C PRO A 398 6.93 -15.35 -22.54
N ILE A 399 7.51 -16.22 -23.37
CA ILE A 399 8.90 -16.08 -23.78
C ILE A 399 8.97 -14.95 -24.81
N PHE A 400 9.89 -14.01 -24.62
CA PHE A 400 10.10 -12.90 -25.55
C PHE A 400 11.23 -13.24 -26.54
N SER A 401 11.14 -12.71 -27.76
CA SER A 401 12.17 -12.83 -28.79
C SER A 401 13.50 -12.21 -28.36
N LYS A 402 14.61 -12.81 -28.82
CA LYS A 402 15.99 -12.36 -28.59
C LYS A 402 16.31 -10.99 -29.19
N ASP A 403 15.51 -10.54 -30.16
CA ASP A 403 15.66 -9.23 -30.80
C ASP A 403 15.07 -8.08 -29.95
N SER A 404 14.44 -8.41 -28.82
CA SER A 404 13.84 -7.44 -27.90
C SER A 404 14.89 -6.76 -27.02
N ASP A 405 14.65 -5.52 -26.62
CA ASP A 405 15.53 -4.81 -25.68
C ASP A 405 15.45 -5.44 -24.28
N ILE A 406 16.60 -5.73 -23.66
CA ILE A 406 16.68 -6.46 -22.39
C ILE A 406 16.02 -5.67 -21.24
N ARG A 407 16.14 -4.34 -21.21
CA ARG A 407 15.54 -3.50 -20.16
C ARG A 407 14.03 -3.43 -20.34
N ASP A 408 13.57 -3.26 -21.58
CA ASP A 408 12.14 -3.26 -21.89
C ASP A 408 11.50 -4.62 -21.58
N VAL A 409 12.16 -5.73 -21.92
CA VAL A 409 11.71 -7.08 -21.56
C VAL A 409 11.62 -7.24 -20.04
N LYS A 410 12.64 -6.80 -19.29
CA LYS A 410 12.62 -6.84 -17.81
C LYS A 410 11.46 -6.04 -17.24
N ALA A 411 11.19 -4.85 -17.78
CA ALA A 411 10.10 -4.00 -17.33
C ALA A 411 8.71 -4.58 -17.65
N VAL A 412 8.50 -5.02 -18.89
CA VAL A 412 7.24 -5.65 -19.31
C VAL A 412 7.00 -6.95 -18.54
N THR A 413 8.03 -7.77 -18.33
CA THR A 413 7.91 -9.01 -17.52
C THR A 413 7.45 -8.69 -16.10
N ARG A 414 8.06 -7.69 -15.43
CA ARG A 414 7.67 -7.32 -14.07
C ARG A 414 6.24 -6.80 -13.98
N LEU A 415 5.82 -5.98 -14.95
CA LEU A 415 4.46 -5.45 -15.04
C LEU A 415 3.43 -6.56 -15.33
N ALA A 416 3.72 -7.43 -16.29
CA ALA A 416 2.87 -8.54 -16.66
C ALA A 416 2.77 -9.58 -15.54
N THR A 417 3.85 -9.90 -14.83
CA THR A 417 3.81 -10.75 -13.62
C THR A 417 2.90 -10.15 -12.55
N ALA A 418 2.98 -8.84 -12.29
CA ALA A 418 2.11 -8.18 -11.32
C ALA A 418 0.62 -8.28 -11.70
N LEU A 419 0.29 -7.99 -12.97
CA LEU A 419 -1.08 -8.10 -13.50
C LEU A 419 -1.59 -9.54 -13.52
N SER A 420 -0.76 -10.49 -13.93
CA SER A 420 -1.05 -11.92 -13.93
C SER A 420 -1.36 -12.43 -12.52
N LYS A 421 -0.59 -12.00 -11.50
CA LYS A 421 -0.86 -12.30 -10.10
C LYS A 421 -2.16 -11.66 -9.58
N LEU A 422 -2.43 -10.41 -9.96
CA LEU A 422 -3.63 -9.67 -9.52
C LEU A 422 -4.92 -10.26 -10.10
N LEU A 423 -4.89 -10.58 -11.38
CA LEU A 423 -6.05 -11.08 -12.11
C LEU A 423 -6.16 -12.61 -12.04
N LEU A 424 -5.11 -13.29 -11.60
CA LEU A 424 -5.00 -14.75 -11.57
C LEU A 424 -5.24 -15.34 -12.97
N ILE A 425 -4.44 -14.85 -13.93
CA ILE A 425 -4.52 -15.21 -15.36
C ILE A 425 -3.11 -15.41 -15.88
N ASN A 426 -2.85 -16.54 -16.54
CA ASN A 426 -1.56 -16.88 -17.15
C ASN A 426 -1.64 -16.84 -18.69
N PRO A 427 -0.50 -16.94 -19.41
CA PRO A 427 -0.45 -16.79 -20.87
C PRO A 427 -1.38 -17.72 -21.68
N ASP A 428 -1.81 -18.83 -21.11
CA ASP A 428 -2.72 -19.81 -21.71
C ASP A 428 -4.20 -19.37 -21.70
N HIS A 429 -4.55 -18.37 -20.91
CA HIS A 429 -5.92 -17.87 -20.78
C HIS A 429 -6.24 -16.85 -21.89
N SER A 430 -7.45 -16.92 -22.46
CA SER A 430 -7.90 -16.07 -23.59
C SER A 430 -7.75 -14.57 -23.35
N ASP A 431 -8.00 -14.16 -22.11
CA ASP A 431 -8.01 -12.76 -21.69
C ASP A 431 -6.61 -12.20 -21.37
N TYR A 432 -5.56 -13.03 -21.38
CA TYR A 432 -4.21 -12.62 -20.98
C TYR A 432 -3.65 -11.49 -21.84
N GLU A 433 -3.83 -11.57 -23.17
CA GLU A 433 -3.33 -10.54 -24.08
C GLU A 433 -3.94 -9.16 -23.77
N ALA A 434 -5.25 -9.12 -23.55
CA ALA A 434 -6.01 -7.89 -23.37
C ALA A 434 -5.83 -7.27 -21.97
N TYR A 435 -5.78 -8.08 -20.92
CA TYR A 435 -5.78 -7.58 -19.54
C TYR A 435 -4.41 -7.64 -18.84
N VAL A 436 -3.44 -8.38 -19.39
CA VAL A 436 -2.10 -8.52 -18.81
C VAL A 436 -1.02 -7.96 -19.74
N LEU A 437 -0.85 -8.53 -20.93
CA LEU A 437 0.29 -8.19 -21.78
C LEU A 437 0.17 -6.80 -22.41
N THR A 438 -0.99 -6.47 -22.99
CA THR A 438 -1.21 -5.15 -23.62
C THR A 438 -1.06 -4.01 -22.61
N PRO A 439 -1.72 -4.03 -21.42
CA PRO A 439 -1.53 -2.96 -20.44
C PRO A 439 -0.09 -2.85 -19.93
N ALA A 440 0.61 -3.98 -19.75
CA ALA A 440 2.02 -3.97 -19.36
C ALA A 440 2.92 -3.30 -20.42
N LYS A 441 2.71 -3.61 -21.70
CA LYS A 441 3.42 -2.96 -22.81
C LYS A 441 3.10 -1.47 -22.89
N GLU A 442 1.83 -1.07 -22.76
CA GLU A 442 1.42 0.34 -22.80
C GLU A 442 2.05 1.18 -21.66
N LEU A 443 2.14 0.62 -20.46
CA LEU A 443 2.81 1.28 -19.33
C LEU A 443 4.29 1.55 -19.62
N ARG A 444 5.01 0.56 -20.18
CA ARG A 444 6.43 0.72 -20.53
C ARG A 444 6.63 1.59 -21.76
N GLN A 445 5.73 1.51 -22.74
CA GLN A 445 5.69 2.35 -23.94
C GLN A 445 5.64 3.84 -23.56
N ARG A 446 4.86 4.23 -22.55
CA ARG A 446 4.84 5.63 -22.06
C ARG A 446 6.18 6.09 -21.48
N VAL A 447 6.96 5.19 -20.85
CA VAL A 447 8.32 5.50 -20.38
C VAL A 447 9.25 5.73 -21.58
N ARG A 448 9.22 4.83 -22.58
CA ARG A 448 9.99 4.95 -23.82
C ARG A 448 9.69 6.24 -24.57
N SER A 449 8.41 6.64 -24.65
CA SER A 449 8.02 7.91 -25.25
C SER A 449 8.63 9.11 -24.53
N GLN A 450 8.65 9.12 -23.19
CA GLN A 450 9.28 10.22 -22.44
C GLN A 450 10.81 10.21 -22.55
N LEU A 451 11.44 9.04 -22.62
CA LEU A 451 12.88 8.92 -22.89
C LEU A 451 13.25 9.51 -24.25
N ALA A 452 12.46 9.23 -25.29
CA ALA A 452 12.68 9.78 -26.62
C ALA A 452 12.50 11.31 -26.67
N GLU A 453 11.59 11.88 -25.87
CA GLU A 453 11.43 13.33 -25.75
C GLU A 453 12.57 14.01 -24.97
N LEU A 454 13.17 13.31 -24.00
CA LEU A 454 14.31 13.82 -23.21
C LEU A 454 15.64 13.68 -23.96
N ASP A 455 15.88 12.53 -24.58
CA ASP A 455 17.11 12.20 -25.29
C ASP A 455 16.80 11.46 -26.61
N PRO A 456 16.39 12.21 -27.65
CA PRO A 456 16.01 11.64 -28.95
C PRO A 456 17.18 11.04 -29.72
N HIS A 457 18.42 11.31 -29.32
CA HIS A 457 19.61 10.77 -29.99
C HIS A 457 19.90 9.33 -29.55
N GLU A 458 19.59 8.99 -28.29
CA GLU A 458 19.79 7.66 -27.73
C GLU A 458 18.53 6.78 -27.79
N PHE A 459 17.33 7.37 -27.66
CA PHE A 459 16.08 6.62 -27.50
C PHE A 459 15.08 6.80 -28.64
N ALA A 460 14.54 5.68 -29.12
CA ALA A 460 13.35 5.65 -29.96
C ALA A 460 12.09 5.44 -29.12
N SER A 461 10.98 6.07 -29.52
CA SER A 461 9.71 5.90 -28.81
C SER A 461 9.16 4.48 -28.92
N GLU A 462 9.36 3.79 -30.04
CA GLU A 462 8.86 2.43 -30.27
C GLU A 462 9.37 1.41 -29.24
N LEU A 463 8.44 0.67 -28.63
CA LEU A 463 8.75 -0.45 -27.73
C LEU A 463 9.11 -1.70 -28.53
N LYS A 464 10.35 -2.18 -28.36
CA LYS A 464 10.85 -3.40 -29.01
C LYS A 464 10.69 -4.61 -28.10
N VAL A 465 9.46 -5.08 -27.94
CA VAL A 465 9.12 -6.28 -27.15
C VAL A 465 8.20 -7.18 -27.96
N TYR A 466 8.77 -8.28 -28.46
CA TYR A 466 8.09 -9.24 -29.32
C TYR A 466 7.97 -10.58 -28.60
N VAL A 467 6.79 -11.20 -28.66
CA VAL A 467 6.54 -12.55 -28.11
C VAL A 467 6.97 -13.59 -29.14
#